data_AF-A0A2G5FBD7-F1
#
_entry.id   AF-A0A2G5FBD7-F1
#
_cell.length_a   1.000
_cell.length_b   1.000
_cell.length_c   1.000
_cell.angle_alpha   90.00
_cell.angle_beta   90.00
_cell.angle_gamma   90.00
#
_symmetry.space_group_name_H-M   'P 1'
#
loop_
_entity.id
_entity.type
_entity.pdbx_description
1 polymer ?
#
loop_
_entity_poly.entity_id
_entity_poly.type
_entity_poly.pdbx_seq_one_letter_code
_entity_poly.pdbx_strand_id
1 'polypeptide(L)'
;MLTSGIVTIPTRASDFVPKLFNNLMYVLFVCVISKIISSFSQQVSELDQMVRRMVLESLGVEKYYDEHIESTNYLLRVMKYKGPDTSDAKLGLQPHTDKSIVSILCQNQVNGLEVQSKDGTWIEVKISPNSFIVMIGDSFLAWTNGRLHSPLHRVMMTGDKARYSTGLFSIPKDGYMVKAPEELVDEEHPLLFKPFDFVEFTKFNNTAEDHGCKSALKSYCGV
;
A
#
# COMPACT_ATOMS: atom_id res chain seq x y z
N MET A 1 -21.55 46.56 -46.16
CA MET A 1 -20.19 46.12 -46.53
C MET A 1 -19.23 46.57 -45.43
N LEU A 2 -18.58 45.58 -44.79
CA LEU A 2 -17.26 45.56 -44.16
C LEU A 2 -16.70 46.85 -43.52
N THR A 3 -16.38 46.79 -42.22
CA THR A 3 -15.08 47.21 -41.63
C THR A 3 -14.84 46.43 -40.33
N SER A 4 -14.00 45.40 -40.42
CA SER A 4 -12.67 45.31 -39.77
C SER A 4 -12.71 45.14 -38.25
N GLY A 5 -12.81 43.89 -37.80
CA GLY A 5 -12.46 43.50 -36.43
C GLY A 5 -10.93 43.53 -36.26
N ILE A 6 -10.43 44.54 -35.57
CA ILE A 6 -9.03 44.58 -35.11
C ILE A 6 -9.05 44.17 -33.64
N VAL A 7 -8.49 42.99 -33.34
CA VAL A 7 -8.13 42.58 -31.98
C VAL A 7 -6.68 42.95 -31.76
N THR A 8 -6.41 43.83 -30.81
CA THR A 8 -5.05 44.17 -30.38
C THR A 8 -4.57 43.15 -29.34
N ILE A 9 -3.47 42.45 -29.63
CA ILE A 9 -2.78 41.56 -28.68
C ILE A 9 -1.65 42.37 -28.01
N PRO A 10 -1.56 42.40 -26.67
CA PRO A 10 -0.48 43.11 -25.98
C PRO A 10 0.90 42.51 -26.29
N THR A 11 1.87 43.36 -26.62
CA THR A 11 3.17 43.03 -27.22
C THR A 11 4.26 42.57 -26.24
N ARG A 12 3.94 42.08 -25.04
CA ARG A 12 4.95 41.38 -24.22
C ARG A 12 4.83 39.87 -24.37
N ALA A 13 5.21 39.39 -25.55
CA ALA A 13 5.46 37.97 -25.82
C ALA A 13 6.49 37.35 -24.85
N SER A 14 7.36 38.16 -24.24
CA SER A 14 8.40 37.75 -23.30
C SER A 14 7.88 37.12 -22.01
N ASP A 15 6.67 37.45 -21.56
CA ASP A 15 6.13 36.96 -20.28
C ASP A 15 5.07 35.87 -20.47
N PHE A 16 4.47 35.82 -21.66
CA PHE A 16 3.44 34.83 -22.01
C PHE A 16 4.06 33.50 -22.44
N VAL A 17 5.13 33.53 -23.27
CA VAL A 17 5.79 32.32 -23.75
C VAL A 17 6.40 31.51 -22.60
N PRO A 18 7.10 32.10 -21.60
CA PRO A 18 7.62 31.33 -20.46
C PRO A 18 6.52 30.79 -19.55
N LYS A 19 5.44 31.54 -19.31
CA LYS A 19 4.30 31.04 -18.50
C LYS A 19 3.54 29.92 -19.21
N LEU A 20 3.28 30.07 -20.51
CA LEU A 20 2.64 29.04 -21.31
C LEU A 20 3.54 27.80 -21.43
N PHE A 21 4.84 27.99 -21.64
CA PHE A 21 5.83 26.92 -21.67
C PHE A 21 5.94 26.22 -20.32
N ASN A 22 5.98 26.94 -19.20
CA ASN A 22 6.00 26.35 -17.86
C ASN A 22 4.71 25.60 -17.53
N ASN A 23 3.55 26.14 -17.90
CA ASN A 23 2.27 25.44 -17.73
C ASN A 23 2.18 24.21 -18.63
N LEU A 24 2.64 24.29 -19.88
CA LEU A 24 2.66 23.16 -20.81
C LEU A 24 3.65 22.09 -20.33
N MET A 25 4.82 22.48 -19.84
CA MET A 25 5.81 21.57 -19.24
C MET A 25 5.29 20.95 -17.95
N TYR A 26 4.57 21.70 -17.11
CA TYR A 26 3.90 21.17 -15.92
C TYR A 26 2.81 20.16 -16.29
N VAL A 27 1.96 20.48 -17.27
CA VAL A 27 0.92 19.57 -17.77
C VAL A 27 1.54 18.32 -18.40
N LEU A 28 2.58 18.47 -19.22
CA LEU A 28 3.33 17.36 -19.79
C LEU A 28 3.97 16.49 -18.70
N PHE A 29 4.58 17.10 -17.69
CA PHE A 29 5.16 16.41 -16.54
C PHE A 29 4.10 15.62 -15.76
N VAL A 30 2.97 16.26 -15.43
CA VAL A 30 1.84 15.59 -14.74
C VAL A 30 1.26 14.46 -15.58
N CYS A 31 1.09 14.66 -16.89
CA CYS A 31 0.61 13.62 -17.81
C CYS A 31 1.57 12.44 -17.89
N VAL A 32 2.87 12.69 -17.98
CA VAL A 32 3.90 11.63 -18.02
C VAL A 32 3.93 10.86 -16.70
N ILE A 33 3.97 11.56 -15.57
CA ILE A 33 3.96 10.93 -14.24
C ILE A 33 2.67 10.13 -14.02
N SER A 34 1.51 10.67 -14.42
CA SER A 34 0.23 9.96 -14.34
C SER A 34 0.23 8.67 -15.15
N LYS A 35 0.75 8.70 -16.39
CA LYS A 35 0.88 7.49 -17.23
C LYS A 35 1.83 6.46 -16.61
N ILE A 36 2.96 6.91 -16.07
CA ILE A 36 3.93 6.02 -15.40
C ILE A 36 3.29 5.38 -14.16
N ILE A 37 2.63 6.17 -13.31
CA ILE A 37 1.95 5.71 -12.11
C ILE A 37 0.84 4.71 -12.45
N SER A 38 0.02 5.01 -13.46
CA SER A 38 -1.07 4.14 -13.89
C SER A 38 -0.53 2.81 -14.42
N SER A 39 0.47 2.86 -15.31
CA SER A 39 1.10 1.65 -15.88
C SER A 39 1.79 0.80 -14.82
N PHE A 40 2.51 1.44 -13.87
CA PHE A 40 3.11 0.75 -12.74
C PHE A 40 2.05 0.09 -11.85
N SER A 41 0.99 0.84 -11.49
CA SER A 41 -0.07 0.32 -10.64
C SER A 41 -0.79 -0.87 -11.28
N GLN A 42 -1.03 -0.82 -12.59
CA GLN A 42 -1.64 -1.93 -13.33
C GLN A 42 -0.76 -3.18 -13.25
N GLN A 43 0.52 -3.09 -13.60
CA GLN A 43 1.44 -4.24 -13.57
C GLN A 43 1.59 -4.82 -12.15
N VAL A 44 1.69 -3.97 -11.13
CA VAL A 44 1.80 -4.44 -9.75
C VAL A 44 0.47 -5.03 -9.24
N SER A 45 -0.67 -4.56 -9.74
CA SER A 45 -1.97 -5.18 -9.43
C SER A 45 -2.13 -6.57 -10.04
N GLU A 46 -1.52 -6.83 -11.19
CA GLU A 46 -1.46 -8.16 -11.81
C GLU A 46 -0.57 -9.11 -10.98
N LEU A 47 0.53 -8.60 -10.44
CA LEU A 47 1.37 -9.34 -9.48
C LEU A 47 0.60 -9.69 -8.20
N ASP A 48 -0.14 -8.73 -7.63
CA ASP A 48 -1.02 -8.97 -6.48
C ASP A 48 -2.05 -10.07 -6.75
N GLN A 49 -2.73 -10.00 -7.91
CA GLN A 49 -3.68 -11.02 -8.35
C GLN A 49 -3.03 -12.41 -8.48
N MET A 50 -1.84 -12.50 -9.08
CA MET A 50 -1.11 -13.75 -9.20
C MET A 50 -0.74 -14.33 -7.82
N VAL A 51 -0.23 -13.50 -6.91
CA VAL A 51 0.09 -13.94 -5.54
C VAL A 51 -1.16 -14.44 -4.82
N ARG A 52 -2.26 -13.69 -4.89
CA ARG A 52 -3.51 -14.09 -4.24
C ARG A 52 -4.07 -15.38 -4.81
N ARG A 53 -4.00 -15.59 -6.13
CA ARG A 53 -4.37 -16.86 -6.76
C ARG A 53 -3.59 -18.03 -6.17
N MET A 54 -2.25 -17.94 -6.15
CA MET A 54 -1.39 -19.02 -5.62
C MET A 54 -1.70 -19.33 -4.16
N VAL A 55 -1.96 -18.30 -3.34
CA VAL A 55 -2.33 -18.48 -1.93
C VAL A 55 -3.68 -19.21 -1.81
N LEU A 56 -4.71 -18.76 -2.52
CA LEU A 56 -6.05 -19.37 -2.45
C LEU A 56 -6.03 -20.81 -2.95
N GLU A 57 -5.31 -21.11 -4.03
CA GLU A 57 -5.10 -22.47 -4.54
C GLU A 57 -4.37 -23.35 -3.50
N SER A 58 -3.33 -22.83 -2.84
CA SER A 58 -2.61 -23.57 -1.79
C SER A 58 -3.46 -23.90 -0.56
N LEU A 59 -4.54 -23.14 -0.34
CA LEU A 59 -5.48 -23.32 0.74
C LEU A 59 -6.76 -24.10 0.32
N GLY A 60 -6.87 -24.49 -0.96
CA GLY A 60 -8.04 -25.21 -1.49
C GLY A 60 -9.33 -24.39 -1.53
N VAL A 61 -9.20 -23.06 -1.64
CA VAL A 61 -10.32 -22.09 -1.64
C VAL A 61 -10.31 -21.20 -2.89
N GLU A 62 -9.77 -21.71 -4.00
CA GLU A 62 -9.65 -21.00 -5.28
C GLU A 62 -11.00 -20.53 -5.85
N LYS A 63 -12.10 -21.18 -5.46
CA LYS A 63 -13.46 -20.78 -5.84
C LYS A 63 -13.84 -19.35 -5.41
N TYR A 64 -13.16 -18.80 -4.41
CA TYR A 64 -13.37 -17.43 -3.93
C TYR A 64 -12.52 -16.39 -4.66
N TYR A 65 -11.67 -16.80 -5.61
CA TYR A 65 -10.71 -15.90 -6.26
C TYR A 65 -11.40 -14.70 -6.91
N ASP A 66 -12.39 -14.93 -7.78
CA ASP A 66 -13.04 -13.86 -8.52
C ASP A 66 -13.74 -12.87 -7.59
N GLU A 67 -14.50 -13.35 -6.59
CA GLU A 67 -15.12 -12.51 -5.56
C GLU A 67 -14.07 -11.66 -4.82
N HIS A 68 -12.95 -12.26 -4.43
CA HIS A 68 -11.90 -11.58 -3.69
C HIS A 68 -11.19 -10.52 -4.55
N ILE A 69 -11.02 -10.73 -5.86
CA ILE A 69 -10.48 -9.70 -6.77
C ILE A 69 -11.50 -8.59 -6.99
N GLU A 70 -12.76 -8.94 -7.28
CA GLU A 70 -13.83 -7.97 -7.57
C GLU A 70 -14.19 -7.09 -6.38
N SER A 71 -13.99 -7.57 -5.16
CA SER A 71 -14.18 -6.83 -3.91
C SER A 71 -12.98 -5.98 -3.49
N THR A 72 -11.94 -5.87 -4.32
CA THR A 72 -10.70 -5.14 -3.99
C THR A 72 -10.59 -3.81 -4.74
N ASN A 73 -10.16 -2.76 -4.03
CA ASN A 73 -9.60 -1.53 -4.60
C ASN A 73 -8.08 -1.51 -4.42
N TYR A 74 -7.38 -0.70 -5.21
CA TYR A 74 -5.94 -0.49 -5.05
C TYR A 74 -5.63 0.94 -4.63
N LEU A 75 -4.80 1.09 -3.61
CA LEU A 75 -4.23 2.35 -3.17
C LEU A 75 -2.74 2.36 -3.48
N LEU A 76 -2.28 3.28 -4.32
CA LEU A 76 -0.85 3.54 -4.52
C LEU A 76 -0.38 4.64 -3.58
N ARG A 77 0.73 4.41 -2.87
CA ARG A 77 1.41 5.41 -2.05
C ARG A 77 2.87 5.54 -2.45
N VAL A 78 3.31 6.76 -2.72
CA VAL A 78 4.73 7.11 -2.86
C VAL A 78 5.19 7.73 -1.55
N MET A 79 6.29 7.23 -1.01
CA MET A 79 6.79 7.55 0.33
C MET A 79 8.24 8.01 0.26
N LYS A 80 8.58 9.02 1.07
CA LYS A 80 9.93 9.56 1.20
C LYS A 80 10.30 9.62 2.69
N TYR A 81 11.47 9.08 3.02
CA TYR A 81 12.07 9.17 4.35
C TYR A 81 13.41 9.89 4.23
N LYS A 82 13.59 10.96 5.00
CA LYS A 82 14.86 11.70 5.04
C LYS A 82 15.89 10.87 5.82
N GLY A 83 17.14 10.83 5.34
CA GLY A 83 18.26 10.35 6.15
C GLY A 83 18.46 11.25 7.37
N PRO A 84 18.76 10.70 8.56
CA PRO A 84 18.91 11.49 9.78
C PRO A 84 20.23 12.27 9.86
N ASP A 85 21.10 12.21 8.84
CA ASP A 85 22.42 12.85 8.80
C ASP A 85 23.35 12.37 9.94
N THR A 86 23.14 11.15 10.42
CA THR A 86 23.93 10.48 11.49
C THR A 86 24.09 8.99 11.20
N SER A 87 25.13 8.37 11.75
CA SER A 87 25.31 6.91 11.74
C SER A 87 24.28 6.19 12.62
N ASP A 88 23.68 6.88 13.59
CA ASP A 88 22.71 6.27 14.50
C ASP A 88 21.38 6.00 13.78
N ALA A 89 20.86 4.79 13.93
CA ALA A 89 19.55 4.44 13.41
C ALA A 89 18.45 5.26 14.11
N LYS A 90 17.65 5.97 13.31
CA LYS A 90 16.48 6.73 13.77
C LYS A 90 15.22 6.13 13.17
N LEU A 91 14.13 6.23 13.91
CA LEU A 91 12.85 5.73 13.45
C LEU A 91 12.28 6.63 12.33
N GLY A 92 12.04 6.03 11.16
CA GLY A 92 11.37 6.66 10.03
C GLY A 92 9.87 6.36 9.97
N LEU A 93 9.44 5.19 10.44
CA LEU A 93 8.04 4.80 10.56
C LEU A 93 7.86 3.88 11.77
N GLN A 94 6.86 4.17 12.59
CA GLN A 94 6.55 3.37 13.79
C GLN A 94 6.24 1.91 13.43
N PRO A 95 6.51 0.96 14.34
CA PRO A 95 6.05 -0.42 14.21
C PRO A 95 4.53 -0.49 13.98
N HIS A 96 4.11 -1.17 12.91
CA HIS A 96 2.70 -1.38 12.59
C HIS A 96 2.52 -2.64 11.73
N THR A 97 1.27 -3.08 11.60
CA THR A 97 0.84 -4.01 10.56
C THR A 97 0.02 -3.26 9.52
N ASP A 98 0.06 -3.74 8.28
CA ASP A 98 -0.76 -3.19 7.22
C ASP A 98 -2.21 -3.66 7.38
N LYS A 99 -3.18 -2.74 7.20
CA LYS A 99 -4.61 -3.08 7.32
C LYS A 99 -5.18 -3.69 6.04
N SER A 100 -4.48 -3.53 4.92
CA SER A 100 -4.82 -4.07 3.59
C SER A 100 -4.92 -5.61 3.57
N ILE A 101 -5.28 -6.14 2.40
CA ILE A 101 -5.21 -7.56 2.07
C ILE A 101 -3.75 -7.93 1.82
N VAL A 102 -3.11 -7.30 0.82
CA VAL A 102 -1.70 -7.46 0.48
C VAL A 102 -1.08 -6.08 0.25
N SER A 103 0.21 -5.97 0.57
CA SER A 103 1.04 -4.81 0.30
C SER A 103 2.22 -5.22 -0.56
N ILE A 104 2.39 -4.57 -1.71
CA ILE A 104 3.54 -4.79 -2.60
C ILE A 104 4.40 -3.53 -2.63
N LEU A 105 5.64 -3.64 -2.16
CA LEU A 105 6.58 -2.53 -2.05
C LEU A 105 7.72 -2.67 -3.05
N CYS A 106 8.11 -1.53 -3.62
CA CYS A 106 9.42 -1.33 -4.23
C CYS A 106 10.12 -0.14 -3.56
N GLN A 107 11.44 -0.15 -3.56
CA GLN A 107 12.26 0.91 -2.97
C GLN A 107 13.49 1.20 -3.83
N ASN A 108 14.08 2.37 -3.64
CA ASN A 108 15.43 2.64 -4.14
C ASN A 108 16.48 1.82 -3.35
N GLN A 109 17.76 1.95 -3.71
CA GLN A 109 18.88 1.21 -3.11
C GLN A 109 19.25 1.70 -1.69
N VAL A 110 18.29 2.27 -0.95
CA VAL A 110 18.44 2.68 0.44
C VAL A 110 17.55 1.79 1.29
N ASN A 111 18.16 0.93 2.10
CA ASN A 111 17.44 0.06 3.02
C ASN A 111 16.78 0.85 4.15
N GLY A 112 15.94 0.16 4.90
CA GLY A 112 15.35 0.71 6.13
C GLY A 112 14.12 -0.05 6.60
N LEU A 113 13.47 -0.83 5.73
CA LEU A 113 12.38 -1.69 6.15
C LEU A 113 12.93 -2.80 7.06
N GLU A 114 12.34 -2.91 8.25
CA GLU A 114 12.56 -4.03 9.15
C GLU A 114 11.23 -4.73 9.41
N VAL A 115 11.26 -6.06 9.43
CA VAL A 115 10.11 -6.92 9.70
C VAL A 115 10.40 -7.74 10.95
N GLN A 116 9.44 -7.84 11.85
CA GLN A 116 9.56 -8.63 13.06
C GLN A 116 9.20 -10.08 12.77
N SER A 117 10.09 -11.02 13.11
CA SER A 117 9.79 -12.46 13.07
C SER A 117 8.88 -12.87 14.23
N LYS A 118 8.34 -14.09 14.14
CA LYS A 118 7.40 -14.65 15.14
C LYS A 118 7.98 -14.73 16.56
N ASP A 119 9.30 -14.78 16.70
CA ASP A 119 10.04 -14.78 17.97
C ASP A 119 10.33 -13.38 18.53
N GLY A 120 9.91 -12.32 17.83
CA GLY A 120 10.10 -10.92 18.23
C GLY A 120 11.36 -10.26 17.70
N THR A 121 12.22 -10.98 16.96
CA THR A 121 13.46 -10.43 16.40
C THR A 121 13.17 -9.52 15.21
N TRP A 122 13.81 -8.35 15.15
CA TRP A 122 13.73 -7.44 14.00
C TRP A 122 14.73 -7.84 12.93
N ILE A 123 14.25 -8.03 11.70
CA ILE A 123 15.04 -8.47 10.55
C ILE A 123 15.03 -7.36 9.50
N GLU A 124 16.21 -6.86 9.14
CA GLU A 124 16.37 -5.91 8.02
C GLU A 124 16.05 -6.60 6.70
N VAL A 125 15.12 -6.02 5.94
CA VAL A 125 14.77 -6.52 4.61
C VAL A 125 15.72 -5.94 3.57
N LYS A 126 16.66 -6.78 3.11
CA LYS A 126 17.57 -6.46 2.01
C LYS A 126 17.00 -7.02 0.71
N ILE A 127 16.66 -6.13 -0.21
CA ILE A 127 16.17 -6.53 -1.53
C ILE A 127 17.24 -6.38 -2.60
N SER A 128 17.26 -7.34 -3.52
CA SER A 128 18.01 -7.22 -4.76
C SER A 128 17.38 -6.13 -5.65
N PRO A 129 18.18 -5.49 -6.52
CA PRO A 129 17.63 -4.67 -7.59
C PRO A 129 16.57 -5.46 -8.38
N ASN A 130 15.51 -4.77 -8.81
CA ASN A 130 14.40 -5.35 -9.59
C ASN A 130 13.55 -6.40 -8.86
N SER A 131 13.52 -6.35 -7.52
CA SER A 131 12.64 -7.21 -6.70
C SER A 131 11.52 -6.41 -6.04
N PHE A 132 10.40 -7.08 -5.78
CA PHE A 132 9.30 -6.55 -4.98
C PHE A 132 9.24 -7.26 -3.64
N ILE A 133 8.79 -6.53 -2.61
CA ILE A 133 8.47 -7.09 -1.30
C ILE A 133 6.96 -7.28 -1.27
N VAL A 134 6.50 -8.49 -0.97
CA VAL A 134 5.08 -8.79 -0.82
C VAL A 134 4.81 -9.13 0.64
N MET A 135 3.92 -8.37 1.28
CA MET A 135 3.54 -8.55 2.67
C MET A 135 2.03 -8.79 2.78
N ILE A 136 1.64 -9.67 3.69
CA ILE A 136 0.25 -9.94 4.01
C ILE A 136 -0.22 -8.89 5.02
N GLY A 137 -1.42 -8.34 4.82
CA GLY A 137 -2.04 -7.43 5.77
C GLY A 137 -3.12 -8.10 6.62
N ASP A 138 -3.62 -7.34 7.58
CA ASP A 138 -4.57 -7.78 8.60
C ASP A 138 -5.88 -8.30 8.01
N SER A 139 -6.39 -7.69 6.93
CA SER A 139 -7.62 -8.17 6.29
C SER A 139 -7.44 -9.57 5.70
N PHE A 140 -6.28 -9.90 5.13
CA PHE A 140 -6.07 -11.22 4.56
C PHE A 140 -5.71 -12.26 5.62
N LEU A 141 -5.04 -11.86 6.70
CA LEU A 141 -4.90 -12.66 7.91
C LEU A 141 -6.28 -13.08 8.46
N ALA A 142 -7.23 -12.13 8.55
CA ALA A 142 -8.58 -12.41 9.02
C ALA A 142 -9.37 -13.29 8.05
N TRP A 143 -9.32 -12.96 6.75
CA TRP A 143 -10.00 -13.72 5.71
C TRP A 143 -9.50 -15.16 5.63
N THR A 144 -8.20 -15.39 5.80
CA THR A 144 -7.64 -16.76 5.84
C THR A 144 -7.78 -17.43 7.22
N ASN A 145 -8.56 -16.88 8.14
CA ASN A 145 -8.74 -17.37 9.51
C ASN A 145 -7.40 -17.71 10.20
N GLY A 146 -6.39 -16.85 10.06
CA GLY A 146 -5.09 -17.02 10.70
C GLY A 146 -4.09 -17.95 10.00
N ARG A 147 -4.39 -18.48 8.79
CA ARG A 147 -3.44 -19.33 8.05
C ARG A 147 -2.22 -18.55 7.55
N LEU A 148 -2.38 -17.26 7.26
CA LEU A 148 -1.28 -16.37 6.93
C LEU A 148 -0.81 -15.58 8.14
N HIS A 149 0.32 -14.87 8.01
CA HIS A 149 0.85 -14.00 9.04
C HIS A 149 0.96 -12.57 8.52
N SER A 150 0.29 -11.62 9.17
CA SER A 150 0.47 -10.18 8.98
C SER A 150 1.63 -9.72 9.88
N PRO A 151 2.80 -9.36 9.30
CA PRO A 151 3.98 -9.12 10.11
C PRO A 151 4.05 -7.67 10.60
N LEU A 152 4.46 -7.49 11.86
CA LEU A 152 4.81 -6.17 12.38
C LEU A 152 6.06 -5.68 11.64
N HIS A 153 6.02 -4.47 11.13
CA HIS A 153 7.13 -3.90 10.38
C HIS A 153 7.30 -2.42 10.72
N ARG A 154 8.53 -1.92 10.54
CA ARG A 154 8.91 -0.53 10.81
C ARG A 154 9.90 -0.04 9.77
N VAL A 155 10.16 1.26 9.76
CA VAL A 155 11.25 1.83 8.97
C VAL A 155 12.28 2.45 9.90
N MET A 156 13.53 1.99 9.80
CA MET A 156 14.71 2.56 10.44
C MET A 156 15.56 3.26 9.38
N MET A 157 16.03 4.48 9.68
CA MET A 157 16.82 5.31 8.78
C MET A 157 18.19 5.60 9.38
N THR A 158 19.23 5.56 8.56
CA THR A 158 20.63 5.85 8.90
C THR A 158 21.29 6.61 7.76
N GLY A 159 22.36 7.36 8.06
CA GLY A 159 23.14 8.11 7.07
C GLY A 159 22.43 9.35 6.55
N ASP A 160 22.86 9.82 5.39
CA ASP A 160 22.43 11.08 4.75
C ASP A 160 21.49 10.87 3.54
N LYS A 161 21.43 9.64 3.02
CA LYS A 161 20.62 9.32 1.84
C LYS A 161 19.13 9.22 2.17
N ALA A 162 18.30 9.85 1.35
CA ALA A 162 16.85 9.69 1.41
C ALA A 162 16.42 8.32 0.85
N ARG A 163 15.51 7.65 1.55
CA ARG A 163 14.83 6.45 1.07
C ARG A 163 13.53 6.85 0.36
N TYR A 164 13.35 6.32 -0.83
CA TYR A 164 12.11 6.45 -1.59
C TYR A 164 11.52 5.05 -1.77
N SER A 165 10.23 4.90 -1.48
CA SER A 165 9.51 3.66 -1.71
C SER A 165 8.13 3.91 -2.26
N THR A 166 7.66 2.99 -3.10
CA THR A 166 6.29 2.98 -3.58
C THR A 166 5.62 1.71 -3.09
N GLY A 167 4.41 1.83 -2.56
CA GLY A 167 3.59 0.70 -2.14
C GLY A 167 2.27 0.69 -2.90
N LEU A 168 1.89 -0.48 -3.42
CA LEU A 168 0.54 -0.78 -3.86
C LEU A 168 -0.14 -1.62 -2.78
N PHE A 169 -1.27 -1.15 -2.28
CA PHE A 169 -2.04 -1.79 -1.22
C PHE A 169 -3.39 -2.25 -1.79
N SER A 170 -3.68 -3.55 -1.74
CA SER A 170 -5.02 -4.07 -2.04
C SER A 170 -5.92 -3.90 -0.82
N ILE A 171 -6.97 -3.09 -0.93
CA ILE A 171 -7.89 -2.80 0.17
C ILE A 171 -9.29 -3.33 -0.16
N PRO A 172 -10.02 -3.90 0.81
CA PRO A 172 -11.42 -4.24 0.61
C PRO A 172 -12.24 -3.01 0.20
N LYS A 173 -13.20 -3.20 -0.71
CA LYS A 173 -14.18 -2.19 -1.11
C LYS A 173 -15.11 -1.87 0.05
N ASP A 174 -15.63 -0.65 0.06
CA ASP A 174 -16.67 -0.22 0.99
C ASP A 174 -17.89 -1.15 0.89
N GLY A 175 -18.39 -1.62 2.04
CA GLY A 175 -19.49 -2.57 2.13
C GLY A 175 -19.12 -4.03 1.89
N TYR A 176 -17.86 -4.36 1.53
CA TYR A 176 -17.39 -5.74 1.52
C TYR A 176 -17.08 -6.21 2.95
N MET A 177 -17.77 -7.27 3.37
CA MET A 177 -17.54 -7.90 4.67
C MET A 177 -16.38 -8.88 4.57
N VAL A 178 -15.26 -8.55 5.22
CA VAL A 178 -14.13 -9.48 5.38
C VAL A 178 -14.57 -10.61 6.31
N LYS A 179 -14.77 -11.80 5.75
CA LYS A 179 -15.21 -13.02 6.44
C LYS A 179 -14.36 -14.20 5.98
N ALA A 180 -14.04 -15.10 6.90
CA ALA A 180 -13.34 -16.33 6.57
C ALA A 180 -14.21 -17.29 5.73
N PRO A 181 -13.66 -17.93 4.68
CA PRO A 181 -14.28 -19.08 4.03
C PRO A 181 -14.61 -20.17 5.04
N GLU A 182 -15.73 -20.85 4.82
CA GLU A 182 -16.23 -21.88 5.73
C GLU A 182 -15.28 -23.09 5.76
N GLU A 183 -14.56 -23.35 4.67
CA GLU A 183 -13.55 -24.40 4.55
C GLU A 183 -12.30 -24.16 5.41
N LEU A 184 -12.08 -22.91 5.85
CA LEU A 184 -10.93 -22.57 6.70
C LEU A 184 -11.28 -22.54 8.20
N VAL A 185 -12.51 -22.94 8.55
CA VAL A 185 -13.05 -22.97 9.91
C VAL A 185 -13.57 -24.37 10.23
N ASP A 186 -12.90 -25.06 11.15
CA ASP A 186 -13.22 -26.43 11.55
C ASP A 186 -12.90 -26.65 13.04
N GLU A 187 -13.05 -27.88 13.54
CA GLU A 187 -12.77 -28.22 14.94
C GLU A 187 -11.29 -28.06 15.33
N GLU A 188 -10.36 -28.28 14.39
CA GLU A 188 -8.92 -28.10 14.60
C GLU A 188 -8.52 -26.62 14.47
N HIS A 189 -9.28 -25.84 13.73
CA HIS A 189 -9.05 -24.43 13.42
C HIS A 189 -10.32 -23.60 13.64
N PRO A 190 -10.68 -23.32 14.91
CA PRO A 190 -11.87 -22.54 15.22
C PRO A 190 -11.79 -21.12 14.65
N LEU A 191 -12.95 -20.47 14.53
CA LEU A 191 -13.03 -19.10 14.03
C LEU A 191 -12.26 -18.15 14.95
N LEU A 192 -11.30 -17.41 14.40
CA LEU A 192 -10.46 -16.46 15.14
C LEU A 192 -10.97 -15.02 15.05
N PHE A 193 -11.70 -14.70 13.98
CA PHE A 193 -12.14 -13.34 13.68
C PHE A 193 -13.60 -13.31 13.23
N LYS A 194 -14.40 -12.46 13.86
CA LYS A 194 -15.78 -12.14 13.45
C LYS A 194 -15.76 -11.37 12.13
N PRO A 195 -16.76 -11.53 11.26
CA PRO A 195 -16.89 -10.75 10.04
C PRO A 195 -16.87 -9.25 10.33
N PHE A 196 -16.19 -8.47 9.48
CA PHE A 196 -16.13 -7.02 9.66
C PHE A 196 -16.04 -6.22 8.36
N ASP A 197 -16.46 -4.96 8.43
CA ASP A 197 -16.25 -3.97 7.37
C ASP A 197 -14.90 -3.25 7.54
N PHE A 198 -14.16 -3.12 6.43
CA PHE A 198 -12.81 -2.55 6.42
C PHE A 198 -12.77 -1.05 6.78
N VAL A 199 -13.78 -0.28 6.37
CA VAL A 199 -13.86 1.16 6.65
C VAL A 199 -14.08 1.37 8.15
N GLU A 200 -14.98 0.62 8.75
CA GLU A 200 -15.22 0.67 10.21
C GLU A 200 -14.00 0.19 11.00
N PHE A 201 -13.31 -0.86 10.56
CA PHE A 201 -12.04 -1.29 11.17
C PHE A 201 -10.98 -0.20 11.12
N THR A 202 -10.85 0.49 9.98
CA THR A 202 -9.89 1.59 9.82
C THR A 202 -10.22 2.77 10.73
N LYS A 203 -11.52 3.11 10.90
CA LYS A 203 -11.95 4.14 11.86
C LYS A 203 -11.57 3.78 13.29
N PHE A 204 -11.88 2.54 13.71
CA PHE A 204 -11.50 2.04 15.04
C PHE A 204 -9.98 2.17 15.28
N ASN A 205 -9.17 1.72 14.32
CA ASN A 205 -7.71 1.77 14.40
C ASN A 205 -7.16 3.20 14.52
N ASN A 206 -7.82 4.19 13.91
CA ASN A 206 -7.40 5.59 13.99
C ASN A 206 -7.77 6.27 15.32
N THR A 207 -8.81 5.78 16.00
CA THR A 207 -9.27 6.31 17.31
C THR A 207 -8.64 5.61 18.50
N ALA A 208 -8.10 4.41 18.29
CA ALA A 208 -7.36 3.67 19.29
C ALA A 208 -6.08 4.44 19.64
N GLU A 209 -6.07 5.15 20.78
CA GLU A 209 -4.83 5.63 21.39
C GLU A 209 -3.86 4.46 21.53
N ASP A 210 -2.70 4.60 20.88
CA ASP A 210 -1.51 3.74 20.90
C ASP A 210 -1.68 2.42 21.66
N HIS A 211 -2.23 1.41 20.99
CA HIS A 211 -2.42 0.08 21.56
C HIS A 211 -1.11 -0.70 21.72
N GLY A 212 0.07 -0.06 21.77
CA GLY A 212 1.35 -0.75 21.95
C GLY A 212 1.49 -1.97 21.03
N CYS A 213 2.02 -3.09 21.56
CA CYS A 213 2.17 -4.36 20.83
C CYS A 213 0.87 -5.18 20.65
N LYS A 214 -0.33 -4.67 21.00
CA LYS A 214 -1.58 -5.43 20.84
C LYS A 214 -2.15 -5.26 19.43
N SER A 215 -2.48 -6.37 18.76
CA SER A 215 -3.08 -6.37 17.44
C SER A 215 -4.46 -5.67 17.45
N ALA A 216 -4.57 -4.55 16.74
CA ALA A 216 -5.83 -3.81 16.57
C ALA A 216 -6.92 -4.70 15.97
N LEU A 217 -6.56 -5.58 15.02
CA LEU A 217 -7.48 -6.55 14.42
C LEU A 217 -8.09 -7.47 15.48
N LYS A 218 -7.27 -8.10 16.34
CA LYS A 218 -7.78 -8.97 17.41
C LYS A 218 -8.66 -8.20 18.40
N SER A 219 -8.32 -6.95 18.70
CA SER A 219 -9.12 -6.12 19.61
C SER A 219 -10.48 -5.75 19.01
N TYR A 220 -10.54 -5.56 17.69
CA TYR A 220 -11.74 -5.16 16.98
C TYR A 220 -12.69 -6.33 16.69
N CYS A 221 -12.17 -7.42 16.14
CA CYS A 221 -12.99 -8.53 15.65
C CYS A 221 -12.56 -9.92 16.16
N GLY A 222 -11.67 -10.01 17.15
CA GLY A 222 -11.31 -11.31 17.74
C GLY A 222 -12.52 -12.06 18.33
N VAL A 223 -12.47 -13.39 18.27
CA VAL A 223 -13.39 -14.31 18.97
C VAL A 223 -12.83 -14.68 20.34
#